data_AF-A0A518D301-F1
#
_entry.id   AF-A0A518D301-F1
#
_cell.length_a   1.000
_cell.length_b   1.000
_cell.length_c   1.000
_cell.angle_alpha   90.00
_cell.angle_beta   90.00
_cell.angle_gamma   90.00
#
_symmetry.space_group_name_H-M   'P 1'
#
loop_
_entity.id
_entity.type
_entity.pdbx_description
1 polymer ?
#
loop_
_entity_poly.entity_id
_entity_poly.type
_entity_poly.pdbx_seq_one_letter_code
_entity_poly.pdbx_strand_id
1 'polypeptide(L)'
;MGWSGPPIRSRSPVETSRSPRYRRSVSRIAPLELLVDLSIAVCRGDWDALLALRAVRPPDRRFREALLQLHLFVGFPQVVEAFGRLERAGGVGAPSPEESELEPDLPDRGRELFRRIYGDHAARVEQALGSHPQLHGWVLGHAYGRVLTRGGLATFERELLAVTALCLRGPARQLASHLRGALACGATRAELEELLTLLEGRLGPTAEHLSAARQALERLPLEPEAS
;
A
#
# COMPACT_ATOMS: atom_id res chain seq x y z
N MET A 1 -50.80 68.65 -15.15
CA MET A 1 -49.48 68.71 -14.49
C MET A 1 -49.41 67.59 -13.46
N GLY A 2 -48.40 66.71 -13.57
CA GLY A 2 -47.87 65.84 -12.52
C GLY A 2 -48.76 64.77 -11.90
N TRP A 3 -48.64 63.52 -12.33
CA TRP A 3 -48.92 62.37 -11.46
C TRP A 3 -47.83 61.29 -11.60
N SER A 4 -47.32 60.88 -10.44
CA SER A 4 -46.06 60.17 -10.22
C SER A 4 -46.31 58.67 -10.11
N GLY A 5 -45.70 57.87 -11.01
CA GLY A 5 -45.73 56.41 -10.92
C GLY A 5 -44.78 55.86 -9.83
N PRO A 6 -45.06 54.68 -9.26
CA PRO A 6 -44.25 54.11 -8.19
C PRO A 6 -42.92 53.55 -8.73
N PRO A 7 -41.87 53.43 -7.88
CA PRO A 7 -40.54 53.03 -8.34
C PRO A 7 -40.47 51.53 -8.68
N ILE A 8 -39.86 51.23 -9.82
CA ILE A 8 -39.55 49.88 -10.28
C ILE A 8 -38.45 49.30 -9.37
N ARG A 9 -38.78 48.26 -8.60
CA ARG A 9 -37.78 47.48 -7.87
C ARG A 9 -36.99 46.62 -8.86
N SER A 10 -35.72 46.94 -9.07
CA SER A 10 -34.78 46.08 -9.78
C SER A 10 -34.58 44.79 -8.98
N ARG A 11 -35.00 43.65 -9.52
CA ARG A 11 -34.58 42.34 -9.00
C ARG A 11 -33.13 42.12 -9.39
N SER A 12 -32.26 42.00 -8.39
CA SER A 12 -30.88 41.53 -8.56
C SER A 12 -30.90 40.11 -9.13
N PRO A 13 -29.97 39.75 -10.05
CA PRO A 13 -29.86 38.38 -10.51
C PRO A 13 -29.41 37.51 -9.33
N VAL A 14 -30.14 36.42 -9.08
CA VAL A 14 -29.71 35.36 -8.17
C VAL A 14 -28.42 34.79 -8.75
N GLU A 15 -27.31 35.06 -8.06
CA GLU A 15 -26.02 34.45 -8.33
C GLU A 15 -26.17 32.94 -8.08
N THR A 16 -26.24 32.18 -9.16
CA THR A 16 -26.26 30.72 -9.08
C THR A 16 -24.90 30.28 -8.54
N SER A 17 -24.90 29.81 -7.29
CA SER A 17 -23.70 29.29 -6.66
C SER A 17 -23.16 28.15 -7.52
N ARG A 18 -21.98 28.37 -8.09
CA ARG A 18 -21.25 27.33 -8.80
C ARG A 18 -20.90 26.27 -7.77
N SER A 19 -21.45 25.08 -7.96
CA SER A 19 -21.10 23.89 -7.20
C SER A 19 -19.56 23.69 -7.21
N PRO A 20 -18.95 23.27 -6.09
CA PRO A 20 -17.51 23.04 -6.05
C PRO A 20 -17.17 21.97 -7.09
N ARG A 21 -16.32 22.32 -8.05
CA ARG A 21 -15.75 21.33 -8.99
C ARG A 21 -14.91 20.37 -8.15
N TYR A 22 -15.47 19.17 -7.88
CA TYR A 22 -14.74 18.06 -7.28
C TYR A 22 -13.60 17.70 -8.24
N ARG A 23 -12.41 18.24 -7.98
CA ARG A 23 -11.20 17.89 -8.72
C ARG A 23 -10.94 16.44 -8.33
N ARG A 24 -11.29 15.47 -9.19
CA ARG A 24 -10.90 14.07 -8.98
C ARG A 24 -9.38 14.06 -8.85
N SER A 25 -8.87 13.73 -7.66
CA SER A 25 -7.43 13.52 -7.51
C SER A 25 -7.05 12.36 -8.43
N VAL A 26 -5.86 12.46 -9.03
CA VAL A 26 -5.33 11.34 -9.82
C VAL A 26 -5.03 10.22 -8.83
N SER A 27 -5.66 9.06 -9.03
CA SER A 27 -5.43 7.87 -8.20
C SER A 27 -3.94 7.50 -8.21
N ARG A 28 -3.37 7.34 -7.01
CA ARG A 28 -2.02 6.77 -6.84
C ARG A 28 -2.03 5.23 -6.80
N ILE A 29 -3.20 4.60 -6.93
CA ILE A 29 -3.33 3.14 -7.06
C ILE A 29 -3.07 2.68 -8.50
N ALA A 30 -3.52 3.43 -9.51
CA ALA A 30 -3.33 3.03 -10.91
C ALA A 30 -1.85 2.75 -11.28
N PRO A 31 -0.86 3.56 -10.84
CA PRO A 31 0.57 3.26 -11.05
C PRO A 31 1.09 2.00 -10.33
N LEU A 32 0.33 1.46 -9.37
CA LEU A 32 0.68 0.27 -8.58
C LEU A 32 0.02 -1.02 -9.09
N GLU A 33 -0.94 -0.97 -10.00
CA GLU A 33 -1.72 -2.16 -10.43
C GLU A 33 -0.83 -3.33 -10.85
N LEU A 34 0.22 -3.07 -11.63
CA LEU A 34 1.14 -4.13 -12.07
C LEU A 34 1.93 -4.75 -10.90
N LEU A 35 2.26 -3.96 -9.87
CA LEU A 35 2.95 -4.46 -8.67
C LEU A 35 1.97 -5.22 -7.76
N VAL A 36 0.70 -4.81 -7.73
CA VAL A 36 -0.38 -5.54 -7.08
C VAL A 36 -0.58 -6.90 -7.75
N ASP A 37 -0.72 -6.93 -9.08
CA ASP A 37 -0.88 -8.16 -9.85
C ASP A 37 0.35 -9.09 -9.71
N LEU A 38 1.56 -8.52 -9.68
CA LEU A 38 2.79 -9.26 -9.38
C LEU A 38 2.76 -9.89 -7.98
N SER A 39 2.32 -9.11 -6.98
CA SER A 39 2.23 -9.58 -5.60
C SER A 39 1.20 -10.70 -5.46
N ILE A 40 0.05 -10.57 -6.14
CA ILE A 40 -0.98 -11.61 -6.22
C ILE A 40 -0.41 -12.90 -6.82
N ALA A 41 0.27 -12.79 -7.98
CA ALA A 41 0.83 -13.94 -8.68
C ALA A 41 1.84 -14.70 -7.81
N VAL A 42 2.78 -13.99 -7.20
CA VAL A 42 3.78 -14.60 -6.29
C VAL A 42 3.12 -15.19 -5.05
N CYS A 43 2.14 -14.51 -4.43
CA CYS A 43 1.44 -15.03 -3.25
C CYS A 43 0.62 -16.30 -3.53
N ARG A 44 0.10 -16.46 -4.75
CA ARG A 44 -0.64 -17.65 -5.18
C ARG A 44 0.27 -18.76 -5.73
N GLY A 45 1.51 -18.43 -6.10
CA GLY A 45 2.35 -19.33 -6.90
C GLY A 45 1.84 -19.47 -8.33
N ASP A 46 1.14 -18.47 -8.84
CA ASP A 46 0.67 -18.40 -10.23
C ASP A 46 1.82 -17.89 -11.12
N TRP A 47 2.65 -18.84 -11.55
CA TRP A 47 3.87 -18.52 -12.30
C TRP A 47 3.58 -18.10 -13.74
N ASP A 48 2.51 -18.60 -14.35
CA ASP A 48 2.11 -18.20 -15.69
C ASP A 48 1.68 -16.73 -15.70
N ALA A 49 0.89 -16.30 -14.71
CA ALA A 49 0.56 -14.88 -14.53
C ALA A 49 1.80 -14.02 -14.28
N LEU A 50 2.72 -14.47 -13.42
CA LEU A 50 3.97 -13.75 -13.15
C LEU A 50 4.80 -13.53 -14.44
N LEU A 51 4.93 -14.57 -15.26
CA LEU A 51 5.68 -14.52 -16.52
C LEU A 51 4.98 -13.64 -17.56
N ALA A 52 3.65 -13.67 -17.62
CA ALA A 52 2.87 -12.78 -18.49
C ALA A 52 3.06 -11.30 -18.11
N LEU A 53 3.00 -10.96 -16.82
CA LEU A 53 3.25 -9.59 -16.33
C LEU A 53 4.64 -9.10 -16.72
N ARG A 54 5.66 -9.94 -16.54
CA ARG A 54 7.04 -9.63 -16.92
C ARG A 54 7.22 -9.45 -18.43
N ALA A 55 6.44 -10.16 -19.25
CA ALA A 55 6.48 -10.00 -20.71
C ALA A 55 5.86 -8.67 -21.17
N VAL A 56 4.82 -8.18 -20.48
CA VAL A 56 4.12 -6.94 -20.83
C VAL A 56 4.94 -5.69 -20.45
N ARG A 57 5.68 -5.73 -19.34
CA ARG A 57 6.48 -4.60 -18.87
C ARG A 57 7.88 -5.04 -18.44
N PRO A 58 8.94 -4.46 -19.02
CA PRO A 58 10.31 -4.70 -18.54
C PRO A 58 10.43 -4.39 -17.03
N PRO A 59 11.08 -5.26 -16.25
CA PRO A 59 11.31 -5.04 -14.83
C PRO A 59 12.11 -3.76 -14.55
N ASP A 60 11.54 -2.86 -13.74
CA ASP A 60 12.20 -1.68 -13.21
C ASP A 60 12.56 -1.87 -11.72
N ARG A 61 13.13 -0.84 -11.08
CA ARG A 61 13.46 -0.88 -9.65
C ARG A 61 12.23 -1.18 -8.78
N ARG A 62 11.06 -0.67 -9.14
CA ARG A 62 9.81 -0.88 -8.37
C ARG A 62 9.38 -2.34 -8.43
N PHE A 63 9.48 -2.97 -9.60
CA PHE A 63 9.25 -4.41 -9.78
C PHE A 63 10.13 -5.23 -8.84
N ARG A 64 11.44 -4.93 -8.81
CA ARG A 64 12.41 -5.64 -7.95
C ARG A 64 12.13 -5.42 -6.47
N GLU A 65 11.85 -4.20 -6.06
CA GLU A 65 11.54 -3.88 -4.65
C GLU A 65 10.23 -4.51 -4.17
N ALA A 66 9.20 -4.57 -5.04
CA ALA A 66 7.97 -5.29 -4.75
C ALA A 66 8.21 -6.79 -4.63
N LEU A 67 9.04 -7.38 -5.49
CA LEU A 67 9.39 -8.81 -5.42
C LEU A 67 10.20 -9.13 -4.15
N LEU A 68 11.18 -8.29 -3.82
CA LEU A 68 12.04 -8.46 -2.65
C LEU A 68 11.23 -8.40 -1.36
N GLN A 69 10.33 -7.44 -1.16
CA GLN A 69 9.60 -7.35 0.13
C GLN A 69 8.68 -8.55 0.40
N LEU A 70 8.25 -9.29 -0.63
CA LEU A 70 7.29 -10.38 -0.48
C LEU A 70 7.78 -11.50 0.44
N HIS A 71 9.09 -11.67 0.62
CA HIS A 71 9.61 -12.71 1.53
C HIS A 71 9.15 -12.48 2.98
N LEU A 72 8.78 -11.24 3.36
CA LEU A 72 8.20 -10.94 4.67
C LEU A 72 6.82 -11.57 4.87
N PHE A 73 6.10 -11.87 3.79
CA PHE A 73 4.71 -12.36 3.82
C PHE A 73 4.58 -13.81 3.36
N VAL A 74 5.41 -14.24 2.40
CA VAL A 74 5.35 -15.60 1.81
C VAL A 74 6.61 -16.43 2.04
N GLY A 75 7.61 -15.86 2.72
CA GLY A 75 8.88 -16.52 3.02
C GLY A 75 9.85 -16.56 1.83
N PHE A 76 11.11 -16.89 2.13
CA PHE A 76 12.16 -17.03 1.12
C PHE A 76 11.89 -18.09 0.06
N PRO A 77 11.36 -19.29 0.36
CA PRO A 77 11.16 -20.33 -0.66
C PRO A 77 10.31 -19.85 -1.84
N GLN A 78 9.21 -19.13 -1.57
CA GLN A 78 8.31 -18.62 -2.61
C GLN A 78 8.99 -17.54 -3.46
N VAL A 79 9.77 -16.66 -2.84
CA VAL A 79 10.50 -15.61 -3.54
C VAL A 79 11.63 -16.19 -4.38
N VAL A 80 12.37 -17.17 -3.86
CA VAL A 80 13.43 -17.89 -4.61
C VAL A 80 12.84 -18.58 -5.85
N GLU A 81 11.68 -19.23 -5.71
CA GLU A 81 11.00 -19.83 -6.86
C GLU A 81 10.62 -18.77 -7.90
N ALA A 82 10.06 -17.63 -7.47
CA ALA A 82 9.71 -16.52 -8.35
C ALA A 82 10.92 -15.99 -9.13
N PHE A 83 12.05 -15.72 -8.45
CA PHE A 83 13.30 -15.30 -9.10
C PHE A 83 13.81 -16.36 -10.09
N GLY A 84 13.78 -17.64 -9.72
CA GLY A 84 14.20 -18.73 -10.60
C GLY A 84 13.33 -18.87 -11.86
N ARG A 85 12.04 -18.58 -11.77
CA ARG A 85 11.13 -18.53 -12.93
C ARG A 85 11.44 -17.34 -13.83
N LEU A 86 11.58 -16.16 -13.22
CA LEU A 86 11.88 -14.92 -13.94
C LEU A 86 13.24 -14.99 -14.63
N GLU A 87 14.25 -15.59 -14.01
CA GLU A 87 15.59 -15.75 -14.59
C GLU A 87 15.54 -16.54 -15.90
N ARG A 88 14.84 -17.68 -15.93
CA ARG A 88 14.63 -18.47 -17.16
C ARG A 88 13.87 -17.73 -18.24
N ALA A 89 13.12 -16.70 -17.88
CA ALA A 89 12.40 -15.85 -18.81
C ALA A 89 13.21 -14.63 -19.25
N GLY A 90 14.41 -14.39 -18.72
CA GLY A 90 15.27 -13.23 -19.04
C GLY A 90 15.39 -12.22 -17.91
N GLY A 91 15.25 -12.68 -16.66
CA GLY A 91 15.62 -11.97 -15.45
C GLY A 91 14.68 -10.84 -15.01
N VAL A 92 15.14 -10.14 -13.97
CA VAL A 92 14.47 -8.99 -13.33
C VAL A 92 15.10 -7.64 -13.72
N GLY A 93 15.76 -7.61 -14.88
CA GLY A 93 16.58 -6.47 -15.31
C GLY A 93 17.86 -6.30 -14.47
N ALA A 94 18.67 -5.30 -14.81
CA ALA A 94 19.89 -4.99 -14.08
C ALA A 94 19.59 -4.03 -12.91
N PRO A 95 19.89 -4.41 -11.65
CA PRO A 95 19.89 -3.47 -10.54
C PRO A 95 21.00 -2.42 -10.72
N SER A 96 20.74 -1.21 -10.26
CA SER A 96 21.78 -0.19 -10.11
C SER A 96 22.82 -0.59 -9.05
N PRO A 97 23.99 0.08 -8.97
CA PRO A 97 24.95 -0.16 -7.90
C PRO A 97 24.33 -0.01 -6.50
N GLU A 98 23.54 1.05 -6.29
CA GLU A 98 22.80 1.29 -5.03
C GLU A 98 21.87 0.12 -4.68
N GLU A 99 21.16 -0.45 -5.66
CA GLU A 99 20.27 -1.60 -5.43
C GLU A 99 21.02 -2.89 -5.09
N SER A 100 22.26 -3.01 -5.55
CA SER A 100 23.10 -4.20 -5.43
C SER A 100 23.92 -4.21 -4.14
N GLU A 101 23.99 -3.08 -3.43
CA GLU A 101 24.63 -3.00 -2.12
C GLU A 101 23.85 -3.82 -1.10
N LEU A 102 24.55 -4.72 -0.41
CA LEU A 102 23.98 -5.50 0.68
C LEU A 102 23.75 -4.59 1.88
N GLU A 103 22.49 -4.21 2.10
CA GLU A 103 22.11 -3.47 3.29
C GLU A 103 22.16 -4.39 4.53
N PRO A 104 22.79 -3.97 5.64
CA PRO A 104 22.74 -4.68 6.90
C PRO A 104 21.35 -4.56 7.55
N ASP A 105 21.14 -5.25 8.68
CA ASP A 105 20.00 -4.94 9.53
C ASP A 105 20.15 -3.55 10.15
N LEU A 106 19.08 -2.75 10.09
CA LEU A 106 19.08 -1.33 10.49
C LEU A 106 18.04 -1.09 11.61
N PRO A 107 18.29 -1.56 12.85
CA PRO A 107 17.29 -1.55 13.92
C PRO A 107 16.79 -0.15 14.29
N ASP A 108 17.66 0.88 14.26
CA ASP A 108 17.26 2.25 14.59
C ASP A 108 16.31 2.84 13.55
N ARG A 109 16.66 2.68 12.26
CA ARG A 109 15.82 3.07 11.12
C ARG A 109 14.49 2.32 11.14
N GLY A 110 14.54 1.02 11.46
CA GLY A 110 13.34 0.20 11.57
C GLY A 110 12.45 0.62 12.72
N ARG A 111 13.02 1.00 13.86
CA ARG A 111 12.27 1.51 15.02
C ARG A 111 11.61 2.86 14.71
N GLU A 112 12.25 3.72 13.94
CA GLU A 112 11.65 4.97 13.45
C GLU A 112 10.42 4.69 12.58
N LEU A 113 10.56 3.84 11.56
CA LEU A 113 9.44 3.45 10.71
C LEU A 113 8.32 2.75 11.51
N PHE A 114 8.69 1.85 12.42
CA PHE A 114 7.75 1.13 13.28
C PHE A 114 6.93 2.08 14.15
N ARG A 115 7.57 3.09 14.77
CA ARG A 115 6.85 4.12 15.53
C ARG A 115 5.91 4.94 14.66
N ARG A 116 6.32 5.28 13.43
CA ARG A 116 5.44 5.98 12.49
C ARG A 116 4.19 5.16 12.16
N ILE A 117 4.34 3.87 11.89
CA ILE A 117 3.24 2.97 11.53
C ILE A 117 2.29 2.71 12.70
N TYR A 118 2.82 2.48 13.89
CA TYR A 118 2.03 2.06 15.05
C TYR A 118 1.62 3.19 15.99
N GLY A 119 2.23 4.37 15.89
CA GLY A 119 1.96 5.53 16.75
C GLY A 119 1.99 5.17 18.23
N ASP A 120 0.96 5.57 18.96
CA ASP A 120 0.79 5.29 20.41
C ASP A 120 0.78 3.79 20.75
N HIS A 121 0.51 2.92 19.77
CA HIS A 121 0.51 1.48 19.98
C HIS A 121 1.90 0.84 19.83
N ALA A 122 2.91 1.58 19.37
CA ALA A 122 4.23 1.03 19.05
C ALA A 122 4.85 0.27 20.22
N ALA A 123 4.87 0.85 21.42
CA ALA A 123 5.45 0.19 22.60
C ALA A 123 4.77 -1.15 22.93
N ARG A 124 3.43 -1.20 22.83
CA ARG A 124 2.66 -2.43 23.08
C ARG A 124 2.92 -3.50 22.03
N VAL A 125 2.96 -3.13 20.74
CA VAL A 125 3.21 -4.07 19.65
C VAL A 125 4.65 -4.58 19.73
N GLU A 126 5.61 -3.71 20.02
CA GLU A 126 7.00 -4.07 20.21
C GLU A 126 7.19 -5.04 21.39
N GLN A 127 6.52 -4.79 22.52
CA GLN A 127 6.53 -5.70 23.66
C GLN A 127 5.99 -7.09 23.30
N ALA A 128 4.96 -7.17 22.46
CA ALA A 128 4.42 -8.45 21.99
C ALA A 128 5.39 -9.23 21.08
N LEU A 129 6.33 -8.55 20.42
CA LEU A 129 7.42 -9.18 19.66
C LEU A 129 8.55 -9.70 20.56
N GLY A 130 8.60 -9.24 21.82
CA GLY A 130 9.61 -9.62 22.80
C GLY A 130 9.49 -11.05 23.34
N SER A 131 8.57 -11.87 22.82
CA SER A 131 8.46 -13.29 23.17
C SER A 131 9.72 -14.08 22.81
N HIS A 132 10.49 -13.61 21.83
CA HIS A 132 11.82 -14.13 21.54
C HIS A 132 12.76 -13.00 21.06
N PRO A 133 13.96 -12.79 21.64
CA PRO A 133 14.85 -11.68 21.29
C PRO A 133 15.24 -11.64 19.81
N GLN A 134 15.46 -12.80 19.18
CA GLN A 134 15.78 -12.83 17.75
C GLN A 134 14.60 -12.43 16.87
N LEU A 135 13.36 -12.77 17.26
CA LEU A 135 12.18 -12.36 16.50
C LEU A 135 12.03 -10.84 16.53
N HIS A 136 12.21 -10.24 17.70
CA HIS A 136 12.23 -8.78 17.86
C HIS A 136 13.32 -8.13 17.01
N GLY A 137 14.54 -8.68 17.05
CA GLY A 137 15.67 -8.22 16.23
C GLY A 137 15.42 -8.33 14.72
N TRP A 138 14.89 -9.45 14.24
CA TRP A 138 14.56 -9.65 12.83
C TRP A 138 13.43 -8.72 12.38
N VAL A 139 12.41 -8.49 13.21
CA VAL A 139 11.33 -7.58 12.83
C VAL A 139 11.84 -6.16 12.73
N LEU A 140 12.49 -5.63 13.78
CA LEU A 140 12.95 -4.24 13.75
C LEU A 140 14.14 -4.02 12.80
N GLY A 141 15.14 -4.90 12.83
CA GLY A 141 16.35 -4.76 12.03
C GLY A 141 16.16 -5.13 10.57
N HIS A 142 15.60 -6.31 10.30
CA HIS A 142 15.48 -6.84 8.94
C HIS A 142 14.20 -6.38 8.25
N ALA A 143 13.02 -6.66 8.81
CA ALA A 143 11.76 -6.32 8.15
C ALA A 143 11.56 -4.81 8.04
N TYR A 144 11.52 -4.10 9.17
CA TYR A 144 11.28 -2.66 9.19
C TYR A 144 12.53 -1.86 8.84
N GLY A 145 13.71 -2.27 9.30
CA GLY A 145 14.96 -1.53 9.11
C GLY A 145 15.54 -1.69 7.71
N ARG A 146 15.80 -2.92 7.29
CA ARG A 146 16.45 -3.23 6.01
C ARG A 146 15.46 -3.23 4.85
N VAL A 147 14.32 -3.90 4.96
CA VAL A 147 13.46 -4.19 3.80
C VAL A 147 12.47 -3.05 3.52
N LEU A 148 11.69 -2.65 4.52
CA LEU A 148 10.59 -1.69 4.32
C LEU A 148 11.06 -0.23 4.18
N THR A 149 12.34 0.06 4.42
CA THR A 149 12.89 1.41 4.25
C THR A 149 13.71 1.57 2.97
N ARG A 150 13.91 0.50 2.20
CA ARG A 150 14.62 0.56 0.91
C ARG A 150 14.01 1.59 -0.02
N GLY A 151 14.87 2.24 -0.81
CA GLY A 151 14.45 3.13 -1.88
C GLY A 151 13.69 2.40 -2.99
N GLY A 152 13.20 3.14 -3.99
CA GLY A 152 12.46 2.60 -5.14
C GLY A 152 10.94 2.51 -4.96
N LEU A 153 10.46 2.28 -3.75
CA LEU A 153 9.04 2.39 -3.38
C LEU A 153 8.88 3.37 -2.21
N ALA A 154 7.90 4.25 -2.29
CA ALA A 154 7.53 5.08 -1.15
C ALA A 154 6.91 4.21 -0.03
N THR A 155 7.03 4.65 1.22
CA THR A 155 6.59 3.87 2.37
C THR A 155 5.11 3.48 2.30
N PHE A 156 4.24 4.40 1.87
CA PHE A 156 2.81 4.08 1.72
C PHE A 156 2.58 3.02 0.62
N GLU A 157 3.37 3.00 -0.45
CA GLU A 157 3.26 1.99 -1.51
C GLU A 157 3.66 0.60 -0.99
N ARG A 158 4.69 0.53 -0.13
CA ARG A 158 5.08 -0.72 0.54
C ARG A 158 3.97 -1.23 1.45
N GLU A 159 3.33 -0.35 2.22
CA GLU A 159 2.17 -0.72 3.05
C GLU A 159 0.97 -1.19 2.21
N LEU A 160 0.68 -0.55 1.07
CA LEU A 160 -0.39 -1.00 0.15
C LEU A 160 -0.09 -2.39 -0.45
N LEU A 161 1.16 -2.67 -0.78
CA LEU A 161 1.58 -4.00 -1.26
C LEU A 161 1.62 -5.04 -0.13
N ALA A 162 1.93 -4.64 1.11
CA ALA A 162 1.79 -5.48 2.30
C ALA A 162 0.32 -5.85 2.54
N VAL A 163 -0.60 -4.88 2.47
CA VAL A 163 -2.05 -5.11 2.54
C VAL A 163 -2.49 -6.09 1.44
N THR A 164 -1.98 -5.93 0.21
CA THR A 164 -2.22 -6.88 -0.88
C THR A 164 -1.83 -8.30 -0.49
N ALA A 165 -0.59 -8.53 -0.05
CA ALA A 165 -0.13 -9.86 0.35
C ALA A 165 -0.94 -10.45 1.52
N LEU A 166 -1.28 -9.61 2.50
CA LEU A 166 -2.04 -10.03 3.68
C LEU A 166 -3.51 -10.33 3.38
N CYS A 167 -4.13 -9.69 2.38
CA CYS A 167 -5.44 -10.08 1.88
C CYS A 167 -5.47 -11.49 1.27
N LEU A 168 -4.33 -11.99 0.76
CA LEU A 168 -4.25 -13.36 0.27
C LEU A 168 -3.94 -14.39 1.36
N ARG A 169 -2.99 -14.09 2.26
CA ARG A 169 -2.42 -15.11 3.16
C ARG A 169 -2.23 -14.67 4.62
N GLY A 170 -2.66 -13.46 4.98
CA GLY A 170 -2.29 -12.82 6.23
C GLY A 170 -3.30 -13.03 7.36
N PRO A 171 -2.84 -13.09 8.63
CA PRO A 171 -3.75 -13.06 9.77
C PRO A 171 -4.43 -11.68 9.88
N ALA A 172 -5.72 -11.66 10.22
CA ALA A 172 -6.54 -10.44 10.30
C ALA A 172 -5.93 -9.32 11.16
N ARG A 173 -5.21 -9.67 12.25
CA ARG A 173 -4.55 -8.66 13.12
C ARG A 173 -3.44 -7.89 12.39
N GLN A 174 -2.67 -8.57 11.54
CA GLN A 174 -1.60 -7.92 10.79
C GLN A 174 -2.18 -7.10 9.65
N LEU A 175 -3.20 -7.62 8.97
CA LEU A 175 -3.94 -6.87 7.95
C LEU A 175 -4.47 -5.53 8.51
N ALA A 176 -5.12 -5.55 9.68
CA ALA A 176 -5.59 -4.33 10.35
C ALA A 176 -4.44 -3.38 10.76
N SER A 177 -3.26 -3.92 11.07
CA SER A 177 -2.08 -3.12 11.40
C SER A 177 -1.51 -2.41 10.17
N HIS A 178 -1.40 -3.11 9.03
CA HIS A 178 -0.90 -2.55 7.78
C HIS A 178 -1.90 -1.60 7.12
N LEU A 179 -3.21 -1.79 7.29
CA LEU A 179 -4.21 -0.78 6.88
C LEU A 179 -4.00 0.56 7.63
N ARG A 180 -3.75 0.50 8.95
CA ARG A 180 -3.40 1.69 9.74
C ARG A 180 -2.03 2.25 9.33
N GLY A 181 -1.06 1.37 9.10
CA GLY A 181 0.28 1.73 8.66
C GLY A 181 0.28 2.48 7.34
N ALA A 182 -0.51 2.04 6.37
CA ALA A 182 -0.70 2.73 5.09
C ALA A 182 -1.18 4.17 5.30
N LEU A 183 -2.21 4.37 6.13
CA LEU A 183 -2.72 5.71 6.46
C LEU A 183 -1.64 6.57 7.14
N ALA A 184 -0.95 6.04 8.15
CA ALA A 184 0.12 6.75 8.85
C ALA A 184 1.33 7.08 7.95
N CYS A 185 1.49 6.33 6.85
CA CYS A 185 2.52 6.54 5.85
C CYS A 185 2.09 7.48 4.71
N GLY A 186 0.84 7.95 4.68
CA GLY A 186 0.33 8.94 3.73
C GLY A 186 -0.52 8.38 2.59
N ALA A 187 -0.96 7.12 2.68
CA ALA A 187 -2.10 6.66 1.90
C ALA A 187 -3.38 7.28 2.46
N THR A 188 -4.37 7.50 1.60
CA THR A 188 -5.69 7.97 2.00
C THR A 188 -6.65 6.79 2.16
N ARG A 189 -7.74 7.00 2.89
CA ARG A 189 -8.83 6.01 2.96
C ARG A 189 -9.39 5.66 1.57
N ALA A 190 -9.55 6.64 0.69
CA ALA A 190 -10.05 6.43 -0.66
C ALA A 190 -9.13 5.51 -1.47
N GLU A 191 -7.80 5.64 -1.32
CA GLU A 191 -6.84 4.74 -1.97
C GLU A 191 -6.88 3.32 -1.42
N LEU A 192 -7.13 3.14 -0.12
CA LEU A 192 -7.35 1.82 0.45
C LEU A 192 -8.65 1.18 -0.05
N GLU A 193 -9.73 1.94 -0.15
CA GLU A 193 -11.01 1.47 -0.72
C GLU A 193 -10.86 1.09 -2.20
N GLU A 194 -10.12 1.89 -2.96
CA GLU A 194 -9.78 1.62 -4.36
C GLU A 194 -8.93 0.35 -4.49
N LEU A 195 -7.89 0.19 -3.66
CA LEU A 195 -7.07 -1.03 -3.62
C LEU A 195 -7.93 -2.26 -3.30
N LEU A 196 -8.79 -2.20 -2.28
CA LEU A 196 -9.63 -3.35 -1.91
C LEU A 196 -10.62 -3.70 -3.02
N THR A 197 -11.12 -2.71 -3.76
CA THR A 197 -11.98 -2.91 -4.93
C THR A 197 -11.23 -3.53 -6.10
N LEU A 198 -9.99 -3.08 -6.36
CA LEU A 198 -9.09 -3.71 -7.33
C LEU A 198 -8.85 -5.18 -6.96
N LEU A 199 -8.51 -5.46 -5.70
CA LEU A 199 -8.27 -6.82 -5.22
C LEU A 199 -9.52 -7.70 -5.34
N GLU A 200 -10.70 -7.17 -5.04
CA GLU A 200 -11.96 -7.91 -5.22
C GLU A 200 -12.16 -8.32 -6.69
N GLY A 201 -11.87 -7.43 -7.63
CA GLY A 201 -11.91 -7.74 -9.07
C GLY A 201 -10.88 -8.78 -9.52
N ARG A 202 -9.71 -8.86 -8.87
CA ARG A 202 -8.63 -9.81 -9.21
C ARG A 202 -8.73 -11.15 -8.48
N LEU A 203 -9.25 -11.14 -7.26
CA LEU A 203 -9.27 -12.30 -6.38
C LEU A 203 -10.63 -13.01 -6.41
N GLY A 204 -11.71 -12.29 -6.76
CA GLY A 204 -13.08 -12.74 -6.61
C GLY A 204 -13.58 -12.63 -5.16
N PRO A 205 -14.88 -12.90 -4.92
CA PRO A 205 -15.52 -12.73 -3.60
C PRO A 205 -15.07 -13.76 -2.55
N THR A 206 -14.25 -14.75 -2.93
CA THR A 206 -13.85 -15.89 -2.08
C THR A 206 -12.55 -15.65 -1.31
N ALA A 207 -11.88 -14.50 -1.46
CA ALA A 207 -10.72 -14.19 -0.64
C ALA A 207 -11.18 -13.90 0.80
N GLU A 208 -11.05 -14.89 1.68
CA GLU A 208 -11.50 -14.88 3.09
C GLU A 208 -11.16 -13.59 3.83
N HIS A 209 -10.00 -12.98 3.52
CA HIS A 209 -9.52 -11.79 4.19
C HIS A 209 -9.96 -10.45 3.57
N LEU A 210 -10.59 -10.41 2.39
CA LEU A 210 -11.08 -9.15 1.81
C LEU A 210 -12.23 -8.55 2.64
N SER A 211 -13.18 -9.38 3.08
CA SER A 211 -14.24 -8.93 3.98
C SER A 211 -13.67 -8.44 5.31
N ALA A 212 -12.68 -9.15 5.85
CA ALA A 212 -11.98 -8.74 7.07
C ALA A 212 -11.21 -7.41 6.88
N ALA A 213 -10.58 -7.20 5.72
CA ALA A 213 -9.93 -5.93 5.38
C ALA A 213 -10.94 -4.77 5.34
N ARG A 214 -12.09 -4.94 4.67
CA ARG A 214 -13.14 -3.91 4.61
C ARG A 214 -13.65 -3.55 6.00
N GLN A 215 -14.00 -4.57 6.81
CA GLN A 215 -14.43 -4.36 8.19
C GLN A 215 -13.34 -3.69 9.06
N ALA A 216 -12.08 -4.06 8.87
CA ALA A 216 -10.97 -3.44 9.60
C ALA A 216 -10.80 -1.97 9.19
N LEU A 217 -10.89 -1.65 7.90
CA LEU A 217 -10.80 -0.30 7.37
C LEU A 217 -11.96 0.58 7.89
N GLU A 218 -13.18 0.07 7.90
CA GLU A 218 -14.36 0.77 8.45
C GLU A 218 -14.20 1.14 9.94
N ARG A 219 -13.51 0.30 10.72
CA ARG A 219 -13.25 0.55 12.14
C ARG A 219 -12.11 1.54 12.41
N LEU A 220 -11.32 1.91 11.41
CA LEU A 220 -10.28 2.92 11.58
C LEU A 220 -10.94 4.31 11.67
N PRO A 221 -10.41 5.23 12.51
CA PRO A 221 -10.93 6.59 12.57
C PRO A 221 -10.89 7.25 11.18
N LEU A 222 -11.86 8.12 10.91
CA LEU A 222 -11.85 8.97 9.73
C LEU A 222 -10.72 9.99 9.87
N GLU A 223 -10.15 10.43 8.76
CA GLU A 223 -9.20 11.54 8.80
C GLU A 223 -9.91 12.77 9.42
N PRO A 224 -9.24 13.52 10.31
CA PRO A 224 -9.77 14.81 10.72
C PRO A 224 -9.95 15.67 9.47
N GLU A 225 -11.10 16.34 9.34
CA GLU A 225 -11.32 17.29 8.24
C GLU A 225 -10.16 18.29 8.24
N ALA A 226 -9.48 18.41 7.09
CA ALA A 226 -8.41 19.38 6.93
C ALA A 226 -8.97 20.77 7.25
N SER A 227 -8.54 21.32 8.39
CA SER A 227 -8.91 22.66 8.84
C SER A 227 -8.26 23.74 7.98
#